data_AF-A0A1E7RA14-F1
#
_entry.id   AF-A0A1E7RA14-F1
#
_cell.length_a   1.000
_cell.length_b   1.000
_cell.length_c   1.000
_cell.angle_alpha   90.00
_cell.angle_beta   90.00
_cell.angle_gamma   90.00
#
_symmetry.space_group_name_H-M   'P 1'
#
loop_
_entity.id
_entity.type
_entity.pdbx_description
1 polymer ?
#
loop_
_entity_poly.entity_id
_entity_poly.type
_entity_poly.pdbx_seq_one_letter_code
_entity_poly.pdbx_strand_id
1 'polypeptide(L)'
;MKFKHYDIDLLFYIISCRNKKAAIKYYESAGSCLEKDQTTKKYKLKSKYTDGSVKVMYWIGTIQYFVFVFASLFPTFWVFYIAWTTGESLKDLPNIFFGLQFLLSIIAITIGLCFLSPLLKPWKAKQFLELEKVKD
;
A
#
# COMPACT_ATOMS: atom_id res chain seq x y z
N MET A 1 -7.76 21.97 -25.06
CA MET A 1 -7.40 21.47 -23.71
C MET A 1 -7.71 22.56 -22.69
N LYS A 2 -8.71 22.36 -21.83
CA LYS A 2 -9.06 23.32 -20.76
C LYS A 2 -8.12 23.08 -19.58
N PHE A 3 -6.95 23.72 -19.58
CA PHE A 3 -6.15 23.84 -18.35
C PHE A 3 -6.97 24.64 -17.34
N LYS A 4 -7.52 23.96 -16.32
CA LYS A 4 -8.17 24.65 -15.21
C LYS A 4 -7.05 25.30 -14.41
N HIS A 5 -7.25 26.53 -13.96
CA HIS A 5 -6.33 27.25 -13.07
C HIS A 5 -5.86 26.42 -11.86
N TYR A 6 -6.64 25.41 -11.46
CA TYR A 6 -6.32 24.41 -10.45
C TYR A 6 -5.05 23.59 -10.74
N ASP A 7 -4.75 23.31 -12.02
CA ASP A 7 -3.62 22.49 -12.44
C ASP A 7 -2.29 23.25 -12.40
N ILE A 8 -2.32 24.59 -12.54
CA ILE A 8 -1.14 25.44 -12.46
C ILE A 8 -0.56 25.44 -11.05
N ASP A 9 -1.40 25.58 -10.03
CA ASP A 9 -0.96 25.59 -8.63
C ASP A 9 -0.38 24.22 -8.19
N LEU A 10 -0.94 23.12 -8.72
CA LEU A 10 -0.38 21.79 -8.54
C LEU A 10 1.00 21.66 -9.19
N LEU A 11 1.13 22.17 -10.42
CA LEU A 11 2.38 22.12 -11.17
C LEU A 11 3.47 22.90 -10.43
N PHE A 12 3.16 24.10 -9.93
CA PHE A 12 4.07 24.89 -9.11
C PHE A 12 4.47 24.16 -7.83
N TYR A 13 3.52 23.51 -7.15
CA TYR A 13 3.83 22.69 -5.98
C TYR A 13 4.81 21.56 -6.31
N ILE A 14 4.54 20.79 -7.38
CA ILE A 14 5.39 19.68 -7.82
C ILE A 14 6.78 20.18 -8.24
N ILE A 15 6.87 21.32 -8.93
CA ILE A 15 8.14 21.93 -9.35
C ILE A 15 8.95 22.40 -8.14
N SER A 16 8.28 22.88 -7.08
CA SER A 16 8.92 23.27 -5.82
C SER A 16 9.45 22.09 -5.01
N CYS A 17 9.04 20.85 -5.28
CA CYS A 17 9.58 19.67 -4.62
C CYS A 17 10.96 19.30 -5.15
N ARG A 18 11.89 18.94 -4.26
CA ARG A 18 13.25 18.49 -4.64
C ARG A 18 13.20 17.26 -5.54
N ASN A 19 12.27 16.33 -5.28
CA ASN A 19 12.06 15.14 -6.07
C ASN A 19 10.73 15.19 -6.84
N LYS A 20 10.76 15.83 -8.02
CA LYS A 20 9.59 16.03 -8.90
C LYS A 20 8.94 14.71 -9.31
N LYS A 21 9.73 13.68 -9.63
CA LYS A 21 9.22 12.36 -10.06
C LYS A 21 8.45 11.66 -8.93
N ALA A 22 8.96 11.73 -7.70
CA ALA A 22 8.26 11.18 -6.54
C ALA A 22 6.97 11.95 -6.24
N ALA A 23 7.00 13.29 -6.33
CA ALA A 23 5.84 14.15 -6.11
C ALA A 23 4.69 13.81 -7.07
N ILE A 24 4.99 13.64 -8.37
CA ILE A 24 3.99 13.23 -9.38
C ILE A 24 3.39 11.86 -9.01
N LYS A 25 4.23 10.85 -8.73
CA LYS A 25 3.76 9.50 -8.39
C LYS A 25 2.88 9.47 -7.14
N TYR A 26 3.23 10.23 -6.10
CA TYR A 26 2.39 10.30 -4.90
C TYR A 26 1.09 11.02 -5.17
N TYR A 27 1.09 12.11 -5.95
CA TYR A 27 -0.13 12.81 -6.32
C TYR A 27 -1.06 11.95 -7.18
N GLU A 28 -0.54 11.25 -8.19
CA GLU A 28 -1.35 10.34 -9.03
C GLU A 28 -1.98 9.20 -8.21
N SER A 29 -1.20 8.63 -7.28
CA SER A 29 -1.67 7.49 -6.48
C SER A 29 -2.59 7.88 -5.31
N ALA A 30 -2.48 9.11 -4.79
CA ALA A 30 -3.10 9.51 -3.54
C ALA A 30 -3.81 10.87 -3.55
N GLY A 31 -3.90 11.54 -4.70
CA GLY A 31 -4.52 12.87 -4.85
C GLY A 31 -5.99 12.92 -4.42
N SER A 32 -6.70 11.79 -4.46
CA SER A 32 -8.09 11.69 -3.96
C SER A 32 -8.21 11.87 -2.44
N CYS A 33 -7.10 11.76 -1.68
CA CYS A 33 -7.04 11.98 -0.25
C CYS A 33 -6.64 13.42 0.12
N LEU A 34 -6.28 14.23 -0.87
CA LEU A 34 -5.92 15.63 -0.69
C LEU A 34 -7.14 16.53 -0.95
N GLU A 35 -7.17 17.65 -0.26
CA GLU A 35 -8.06 18.77 -0.51
C GLU A 35 -7.24 20.06 -0.53
N LYS A 36 -7.74 21.06 -1.25
CA LYS A 36 -7.12 22.37 -1.29
C LYS A 36 -7.80 23.28 -0.29
N ASP A 37 -7.01 23.93 0.55
CA ASP A 37 -7.55 24.94 1.44
C ASP A 37 -8.03 26.16 0.64
N GLN A 38 -9.26 26.60 0.89
CA GLN A 38 -9.86 27.74 0.20
C GLN A 38 -9.17 29.06 0.55
N THR A 39 -8.57 29.16 1.73
CA THR A 39 -7.93 30.39 2.22
C THR A 39 -6.46 30.48 1.82
N THR A 40 -5.68 29.44 2.11
CA THR A 40 -4.23 29.44 1.87
C THR A 40 -3.85 28.94 0.47
N LYS A 41 -4.80 28.39 -0.29
CA LYS A 41 -4.58 27.68 -1.56
C LYS A 41 -3.57 26.53 -1.49
N LYS A 42 -3.17 26.10 -0.28
CA LYS A 42 -2.24 25.00 -0.07
C LYS A 42 -2.98 23.66 -0.06
N TYR A 43 -2.29 22.59 -0.48
CA TYR A 43 -2.79 21.23 -0.34
C TYR A 43 -2.72 20.80 1.12
N LYS A 44 -3.78 20.14 1.60
CA LYS A 44 -3.88 19.48 2.89
C LYS A 44 -4.54 18.12 2.75
N LEU A 45 -4.38 17.25 3.74
CA LEU A 45 -5.17 16.02 3.83
C LEU A 45 -6.62 16.36 4.12
N LYS A 46 -7.56 15.59 3.57
CA LYS A 46 -8.99 15.71 3.93
C LYS A 46 -9.16 15.58 5.44
N SER A 47 -10.08 16.36 6.01
CA SER A 47 -10.35 16.35 7.47
C SER A 47 -10.61 14.96 8.07
N LYS A 48 -11.17 14.04 7.28
CA LYS A 48 -11.39 12.64 7.67
C LYS A 48 -10.10 11.83 7.90
N TYR A 49 -8.97 12.30 7.39
CA TYR A 49 -7.66 11.66 7.49
C TYR A 49 -6.77 12.43 8.47
N THR A 50 -7.00 12.22 9.77
CA THR A 50 -6.11 12.69 10.84
C THR A 50 -4.83 11.85 10.89
N ASP A 51 -3.75 12.37 11.46
CA ASP A 51 -2.48 11.64 11.60
C ASP A 51 -2.63 10.27 12.27
N GLY A 52 -3.47 10.20 13.31
CA GLY A 52 -3.81 8.94 13.97
C GLY A 52 -4.51 7.97 13.03
N SER A 53 -5.53 8.44 12.29
CA SER A 53 -6.27 7.59 11.36
C SER A 53 -5.40 7.06 10.22
N VAL A 54 -4.48 7.85 9.68
CA VAL A 54 -3.55 7.43 8.62
C VAL A 54 -2.62 6.34 9.13
N LYS A 55 -2.10 6.49 10.36
CA LYS A 55 -1.23 5.49 11.00
C LYS A 55 -1.99 4.19 11.28
N VAL A 56 -3.23 4.28 11.73
CA VAL A 56 -4.10 3.12 11.97
C VAL A 56 -4.43 2.39 10.67
N MET A 57 -4.83 3.11 9.61
CA MET A 57 -5.09 2.50 8.30
C MET A 57 -3.85 1.79 7.72
N TYR A 58 -2.68 2.40 7.87
CA TYR A 58 -1.41 1.78 7.48
C TYR A 58 -1.17 0.47 8.25
N TRP A 59 -1.29 0.50 9.59
CA TRP A 59 -1.07 -0.69 10.42
C TRP A 59 -2.08 -1.79 10.14
N ILE A 60 -3.36 -1.46 10.02
CA ILE A 60 -4.42 -2.43 9.69
C ILE A 60 -4.12 -3.07 8.34
N GLY A 61 -3.80 -2.27 7.31
CA GLY A 61 -3.48 -2.80 5.99
C GLY A 61 -2.27 -3.73 6.01
N THR A 62 -1.20 -3.32 6.70
CA THR A 62 0.02 -4.14 6.84
C THR A 62 -0.26 -5.45 7.57
N ILE A 63 -0.95 -5.40 8.72
CA ILE A 63 -1.32 -6.61 9.48
C ILE A 63 -2.17 -7.54 8.60
N GLN A 64 -3.18 -6.99 7.93
CA GLN A 64 -4.09 -7.77 7.09
C GLN A 64 -3.34 -8.44 5.93
N TYR A 65 -2.41 -7.73 5.28
CA TYR A 65 -1.54 -8.30 4.25
C TYR A 65 -0.76 -9.51 4.77
N PHE A 66 -0.09 -9.36 5.91
CA PHE A 66 0.67 -10.46 6.50
C PHE A 66 -0.23 -11.62 6.92
N VAL A 67 -1.41 -11.35 7.49
CA VAL A 67 -2.39 -12.38 7.85
C VAL A 67 -2.78 -13.21 6.62
N PHE A 68 -3.07 -12.58 5.49
CA PHE A 68 -3.39 -13.31 4.25
C PHE A 68 -2.22 -14.17 3.77
N VAL A 69 -1.00 -13.64 3.79
CA VAL A 69 0.19 -14.39 3.36
C VAL A 69 0.44 -15.58 4.30
N PHE A 70 0.41 -15.38 5.62
CA PHE A 70 0.60 -16.46 6.59
C PHE A 70 -0.52 -17.50 6.54
N ALA A 71 -1.77 -17.07 6.41
CA ALA A 71 -2.90 -17.98 6.24
C ALA A 71 -2.76 -18.83 4.97
N SER A 72 -2.24 -18.24 3.89
CA SER A 72 -1.99 -18.97 2.65
C SER A 72 -0.90 -20.03 2.79
N LEU A 73 0.12 -19.79 3.63
CA LEU A 73 1.21 -20.73 3.89
C LEU A 73 0.88 -21.78 4.95
N PHE A 74 -0.20 -21.58 5.72
CA PHE A 74 -0.58 -22.46 6.82
C PHE A 74 -0.69 -23.94 6.44
N PRO A 75 -1.30 -24.34 5.30
CA PRO A 75 -1.35 -25.75 4.89
C PRO A 75 0.04 -26.38 4.73
N THR A 76 1.01 -25.64 4.18
CA THR A 76 2.40 -26.10 4.08
C THR A 76 2.98 -26.31 5.47
N PHE A 77 2.91 -25.30 6.33
CA PHE A 77 3.45 -25.39 7.69
C PHE A 77 2.86 -26.57 8.46
N TRP A 78 1.56 -26.79 8.33
CA TRP A 78 0.86 -27.90 8.98
C TRP A 78 1.36 -29.27 8.50
N VAL A 79 1.51 -29.45 7.19
CA VAL A 79 2.01 -30.70 6.61
C VAL A 79 3.46 -30.98 7.02
N PHE A 80 4.32 -29.96 7.00
CA PHE A 80 5.70 -30.08 7.48
C PHE A 80 5.76 -30.39 8.98
N TYR A 81 4.89 -29.77 9.78
CA TYR A 81 4.80 -30.04 11.21
C TYR A 81 4.38 -31.49 11.49
N ILE A 82 3.37 -32.01 10.79
CA ILE A 82 2.96 -33.41 10.92
C ILE A 82 4.13 -34.34 10.58
N ALA A 83 4.73 -34.19 9.38
CA ALA A 83 5.85 -35.01 8.95
C ALA A 83 7.02 -34.99 9.94
N TRP A 84 7.31 -33.83 10.53
CA TRP A 84 8.32 -33.70 11.58
C TRP A 84 7.96 -34.47 12.86
N THR A 85 6.71 -34.37 13.30
CA THR A 85 6.26 -35.01 14.56
C THR A 85 5.98 -36.51 14.44
N THR A 86 5.56 -37.00 13.27
CA THR A 86 5.23 -38.41 13.04
C THR A 86 6.37 -39.19 12.39
N GLY A 87 7.39 -38.49 11.86
CA GLY A 87 8.48 -39.10 11.09
C GLY A 87 8.05 -39.57 9.70
N GLU A 88 6.87 -39.15 9.23
CA GLU A 88 6.39 -39.48 7.89
C GLU A 88 7.23 -38.82 6.80
N SER A 89 7.40 -39.52 5.69
CA SER A 89 8.18 -39.05 4.55
C SER A 89 7.35 -38.08 3.70
N LEU A 90 7.90 -36.90 3.44
CA LEU A 90 7.31 -35.94 2.50
C LEU A 90 7.30 -36.45 1.04
N LYS A 91 7.98 -37.58 0.74
CA LYS A 91 8.02 -38.16 -0.62
C LYS A 91 6.68 -38.75 -1.06
N ASP A 92 5.80 -39.06 -0.11
CA ASP A 92 4.48 -39.62 -0.40
C ASP A 92 3.45 -38.54 -0.76
N LEU A 93 3.83 -37.26 -0.66
CA LEU A 93 2.98 -36.15 -1.08
C LEU A 93 2.99 -36.01 -2.61
N PRO A 94 1.81 -35.86 -3.24
CA PRO A 94 1.73 -35.66 -4.67
C PRO A 94 2.29 -34.29 -5.05
N ASN A 95 3.09 -34.22 -6.12
CA ASN A 95 3.68 -32.97 -6.61
C ASN A 95 2.64 -31.85 -6.85
N ILE A 96 1.39 -32.22 -7.14
CA ILE A 96 0.28 -31.28 -7.33
C ILE A 96 -0.02 -30.46 -6.07
N PHE A 97 0.24 -30.99 -4.87
CA PHE A 97 0.08 -30.28 -3.61
C PHE A 97 0.96 -29.02 -3.57
N PHE A 98 2.25 -29.16 -3.90
CA PHE A 98 3.18 -28.04 -3.92
C PHE A 98 2.82 -27.01 -5.01
N GLY A 99 2.35 -27.47 -6.17
CA GLY A 99 1.88 -26.60 -7.25
C GLY A 99 0.65 -25.77 -6.85
N LEU A 100 -0.34 -26.39 -6.24
CA LEU A 100 -1.54 -25.71 -5.74
C LEU A 100 -1.21 -24.71 -4.63
N GLN A 101 -0.29 -25.08 -3.74
CA GLN A 101 0.10 -24.24 -2.62
C GLN A 101 0.91 -23.01 -3.05
N PHE A 102 1.74 -23.16 -4.08
CA PHE A 102 2.40 -22.04 -4.75
C PHE A 102 1.39 -21.09 -5.40
N LEU A 103 0.42 -21.63 -6.14
CA LEU A 103 -0.64 -20.84 -6.76
C LEU A 103 -1.47 -20.08 -5.71
N LEU A 104 -1.83 -20.75 -4.61
CA LEU A 104 -2.59 -20.17 -3.52
C LEU A 104 -1.82 -19.03 -2.83
N SER A 105 -0.50 -19.16 -2.70
CA SER A 105 0.38 -18.10 -2.19
C SER A 105 0.41 -16.88 -3.11
N ILE A 106 0.49 -17.07 -4.44
CA ILE A 106 0.44 -15.97 -5.42
C ILE A 106 -0.90 -15.24 -5.34
N ILE A 107 -2.01 -15.99 -5.28
CA ILE A 107 -3.35 -15.42 -5.17
C ILE A 107 -3.48 -14.61 -3.88
N ALA A 108 -3.02 -15.14 -2.74
CA ALA A 108 -3.06 -14.45 -1.46
C ALA A 108 -2.23 -13.16 -1.45
N ILE A 109 -1.03 -13.16 -2.04
CA ILE A 109 -0.21 -11.95 -2.20
C ILE A 109 -0.96 -10.93 -3.05
N THR A 110 -1.55 -11.35 -4.16
CA THR A 110 -2.26 -10.47 -5.09
C THR A 110 -3.47 -9.83 -4.41
N ILE A 111 -4.29 -10.63 -3.73
CA ILE A 111 -5.45 -10.16 -2.97
C ILE A 111 -4.98 -9.22 -1.85
N GLY A 112 -3.95 -9.61 -1.09
CA GLY A 112 -3.38 -8.79 -0.03
C GLY A 112 -2.93 -7.42 -0.52
N LEU A 113 -2.25 -7.35 -1.67
CA LEU A 113 -1.85 -6.09 -2.29
C LEU A 113 -3.05 -5.25 -2.73
N CYS A 114 -4.10 -5.87 -3.28
CA CYS A 114 -5.33 -5.19 -3.66
C CYS A 114 -6.04 -4.53 -2.45
N PHE A 115 -6.07 -5.20 -1.30
CA PHE A 115 -6.63 -4.65 -0.06
C PHE A 115 -5.71 -3.61 0.60
N LEU A 116 -4.39 -3.80 0.53
CA LEU A 116 -3.40 -2.88 1.08
C LEU A 116 -3.38 -1.54 0.32
N SER A 117 -3.50 -1.59 -1.01
CA SER A 117 -3.40 -0.43 -1.90
C SER A 117 -4.29 0.76 -1.50
N PRO A 118 -5.62 0.61 -1.26
CA PRO A 118 -6.47 1.72 -0.83
C PRO A 118 -6.12 2.24 0.57
N LEU A 119 -5.69 1.36 1.48
CA LEU A 119 -5.33 1.71 2.86
C LEU A 119 -4.02 2.51 2.94
N LEU A 120 -3.11 2.31 1.97
CA LEU A 120 -1.88 3.09 1.85
C LEU A 120 -2.05 4.45 1.19
N LYS A 121 -3.18 4.72 0.51
CA LYS A 121 -3.40 6.01 -0.18
C LYS A 121 -3.27 7.22 0.76
N PRO A 122 -3.89 7.25 1.95
CA PRO A 122 -3.76 8.39 2.86
C PRO A 122 -2.31 8.61 3.34
N TRP A 123 -1.56 7.51 3.55
CA TRP A 123 -0.15 7.58 3.92
C TRP A 123 0.71 8.17 2.80
N LYS A 124 0.48 7.75 1.55
CA LYS A 124 1.14 8.33 0.36
C LYS A 124 0.81 9.81 0.18
N ALA A 125 -0.43 10.22 0.44
CA ALA A 125 -0.84 11.62 0.42
C ALA A 125 -0.13 12.44 1.52
N LYS A 126 0.05 11.86 2.71
CA LYS A 126 0.85 12.48 3.77
C LYS A 126 2.31 12.65 3.34
N GLN A 127 2.92 11.62 2.77
CA GLN A 127 4.28 11.70 2.23
C GLN A 127 4.43 12.78 1.14
N PHE A 128 3.43 12.96 0.28
CA PHE A 128 3.41 14.06 -0.69
C PHE A 128 3.45 15.46 -0.03
N LEU A 129 2.78 15.63 1.11
CA LEU A 129 2.78 16.89 1.86
C LEU A 129 4.11 17.11 2.62
N GLU A 130 4.74 16.02 3.05
CA GLU A 130 6.02 16.01 3.78
C GLU A 130 7.25 16.04 2.88
N LEU A 131 7.09 15.83 1.56
CA LEU A 131 8.21 15.94 0.62
C LEU A 131 8.90 17.29 0.80
N GLU A 132 10.23 17.25 0.98
CA GLU A 132 11.06 18.45 1.04
C GLU A 132 10.78 19.32 -0.19
N LYS A 133 10.08 20.43 0.07
CA LYS A 133 10.06 21.56 -0.83
C LYS A 133 11.47 22.12 -0.80
N VAL A 134 12.02 22.37 -1.98
CA VAL A 134 13.24 23.17 -2.12
C VAL A 134 12.91 24.48 -1.40
N LYS A 135 13.50 24.66 -0.22
CA LYS A 135 13.58 25.99 0.37
C LYS A 135 14.53 26.74 -0.56
N ASP A 136 13.98 27.72 -1.27
CA ASP A 136 14.78 28.79 -1.85
C ASP A 136 15.58 29.48 -0.72
#